data_AF-A0A7C1IN84-F1
#
_entry.id   AF-A0A7C1IN84-F1
#
_cell.length_a   1.000
_cell.length_b   1.000
_cell.length_c   1.000
_cell.angle_alpha   90.00
_cell.angle_beta   90.00
_cell.angle_gamma   90.00
#
_symmetry.space_group_name_H-M   'P 1'
#
loop_
_entity.id
_entity.type
_entity.pdbx_description
1 polymer ?
#
loop_
_entity_poly.entity_id
_entity_poly.type
_entity_poly.pdbx_seq_one_letter_code
_entity_poly.pdbx_strand_id
1 'polypeptide(L)'
;MVLLDQIMLRSGMDPSRPATMPDWTMFVLGMGCMILAIVWQMLYLGFLRTAATDGAKPQEPNTLLRTGRPYFWQILGVQILLGLAVWVVSGVLAILIVSATGYKQAESFPPWLMTLMMTGAVALLVKPIFLIPSFMLVLDYKAIEAFAMMRQVRLSNLGLLPRFYGAGLAVMAVIGIVVSLAPKDGPVYYIALTAGHLLQSLTILTLMLATVLFIAIETERR
;
A
#
# COMPACT_ATOMS: atom_id res chain seq x y z
N MET A 1 -16.70 -31.36 1.82
CA MET A 1 -17.99 -30.89 2.40
C MET A 1 -18.40 -31.73 3.60
N VAL A 2 -18.41 -33.07 3.51
CA VAL A 2 -18.80 -33.98 4.62
C VAL A 2 -18.08 -33.74 5.96
N LEU A 3 -16.79 -33.38 5.94
CA LEU A 3 -16.00 -33.14 7.16
C LEU A 3 -16.35 -31.79 7.83
N LEU A 4 -16.74 -30.79 7.05
CA LEU A 4 -17.17 -29.48 7.54
C LEU A 4 -18.56 -29.60 8.19
N ASP A 5 -19.47 -30.34 7.54
CA ASP A 5 -20.82 -30.59 8.03
C ASP A 5 -20.82 -31.35 9.36
N GLN A 6 -19.92 -32.34 9.51
CA GLN A 6 -19.77 -33.09 10.77
C GLN A 6 -19.23 -32.24 11.92
N ILE A 7 -18.36 -31.27 11.64
CA ILE A 7 -17.85 -30.32 12.62
C ILE A 7 -18.96 -29.34 13.03
N MET A 8 -19.75 -28.85 12.07
CA MET A 8 -20.86 -27.93 12.34
C MET A 8 -21.97 -28.60 13.16
N LEU A 9 -22.35 -29.85 12.83
CA LEU A 9 -23.32 -30.64 13.59
C LEU A 9 -22.88 -30.94 15.03
N ARG A 10 -21.60 -31.26 15.26
CA ARG A 10 -21.07 -31.48 16.62
C ARG A 10 -20.99 -30.21 17.46
N SER A 11 -20.86 -29.05 16.82
CA SER A 11 -20.74 -27.76 17.49
C SER A 11 -22.07 -27.09 17.84
N GLY A 12 -23.21 -27.69 17.47
CA GLY A 12 -24.54 -27.11 17.70
C GLY A 12 -24.81 -25.82 16.92
N MET A 13 -24.03 -25.56 15.85
CA MET A 13 -24.23 -24.41 14.99
C MET A 13 -25.38 -24.68 14.01
N ASP A 14 -26.49 -23.97 14.21
CA ASP A 14 -27.64 -23.94 13.32
C ASP A 14 -27.19 -23.55 11.90
N PRO A 15 -27.39 -24.41 10.88
CA PRO A 15 -26.96 -24.14 9.50
C PRO A 15 -27.69 -22.95 8.85
N SER A 16 -28.75 -22.42 9.48
CA SER A 16 -29.47 -21.24 9.02
C SER A 16 -28.86 -19.90 9.47
N ARG A 17 -27.90 -19.94 10.42
CA ARG A 17 -27.12 -18.75 10.80
C ARG A 17 -25.80 -18.73 10.05
N PRO A 18 -25.41 -17.60 9.41
CA PRO A 18 -24.07 -17.49 8.88
C PRO A 18 -23.09 -17.76 10.03
N ALA A 19 -22.07 -18.60 9.79
CA ALA A 19 -21.08 -18.92 10.80
C ALA A 19 -20.39 -17.63 11.27
N THR A 20 -20.82 -17.08 12.40
CA THR A 20 -20.19 -15.90 12.99
C THR A 20 -19.06 -16.37 13.90
N MET A 21 -17.83 -15.96 13.59
CA MET A 21 -16.71 -16.22 14.49
C MET A 21 -16.99 -15.59 15.86
N PRO A 22 -16.68 -16.28 16.98
CA PRO A 22 -16.76 -15.67 18.31
C PRO A 22 -15.93 -14.39 18.39
N ASP A 23 -16.41 -13.39 19.15
CA ASP A 23 -15.79 -12.07 19.25
C ASP A 23 -14.32 -12.12 19.69
N TRP A 24 -13.98 -13.03 20.60
CA TRP A 24 -12.60 -13.22 21.07
C TRP A 24 -11.68 -13.71 19.95
N THR A 25 -12.17 -14.58 19.05
CA THR A 25 -11.40 -15.10 17.91
C THR A 25 -11.12 -13.96 16.93
N MET A 26 -12.10 -13.11 16.67
CA MET A 26 -11.95 -11.92 15.84
C MET A 26 -10.93 -10.94 16.43
N PHE A 27 -10.95 -10.73 17.75
CA PHE A 27 -9.97 -9.91 18.45
C PHE A 27 -8.55 -10.45 18.34
N VAL A 28 -8.34 -11.75 18.61
CA VAL A 28 -7.02 -12.40 18.50
C VAL A 28 -6.51 -12.37 17.07
N LEU A 29 -7.38 -12.62 16.08
CA LEU A 29 -7.04 -12.52 14.66
C LEU A 29 -6.60 -11.09 14.30
N GLY A 30 -7.35 -10.08 14.74
CA GLY A 30 -7.01 -8.67 14.52
C GLY A 30 -5.66 -8.30 15.12
N MET A 31 -5.39 -8.72 16.35
CA MET A 31 -4.10 -8.51 17.01
C MET A 31 -2.95 -9.21 16.26
N GLY A 32 -3.16 -10.45 15.83
CA GLY A 32 -2.18 -11.20 15.04
C GLY A 32 -1.86 -10.52 13.71
N CYS A 33 -2.88 -10.07 12.98
CA CYS A 33 -2.72 -9.31 11.73
C CYS A 33 -1.97 -7.99 11.96
N MET A 34 -2.25 -7.29 13.06
CA MET A 34 -1.55 -6.04 13.41
C MET A 34 -0.07 -6.29 13.70
N ILE A 35 0.26 -7.30 14.49
CA ILE A 35 1.66 -7.67 14.79
C ILE A 35 2.39 -8.05 13.49
N LEU A 36 1.75 -8.87 12.64
CA LEU A 36 2.31 -9.26 11.36
C LEU A 36 2.58 -8.04 10.47
N ALA A 37 1.64 -7.10 10.39
CA ALA A 37 1.80 -5.87 9.62
C ALA A 37 2.97 -5.01 10.13
N ILE A 38 3.13 -4.90 11.46
CA ILE A 38 4.25 -4.16 12.07
C ILE A 38 5.59 -4.83 11.71
N VAL A 39 5.70 -6.15 11.91
CA VAL A 39 6.92 -6.91 11.60
C VAL A 39 7.25 -6.83 10.11
N TRP A 40 6.25 -7.00 9.25
CA TRP A 40 6.39 -6.86 7.81
C TRP A 40 6.87 -5.47 7.41
N GLN A 41 6.29 -4.41 7.98
CA GLN A 41 6.69 -3.04 7.69
C GLN A 41 8.12 -2.75 8.17
N MET A 42 8.54 -3.29 9.32
CA MET A 42 9.92 -3.16 9.78
C MET A 42 10.90 -3.89 8.84
N LEU A 43 10.57 -5.10 8.40
CA LEU A 43 11.38 -5.84 7.41
C LEU A 43 11.48 -5.07 6.10
N TYR A 44 10.36 -4.55 5.61
CA TYR A 44 10.29 -3.77 4.38
C TYR A 44 11.19 -2.52 4.44
N LEU A 45 11.09 -1.73 5.51
CA LEU A 45 11.92 -0.53 5.68
C LEU A 45 13.40 -0.88 5.87
N GLY A 46 13.69 -1.95 6.63
CA GLY A 46 15.03 -2.48 6.78
C GLY A 46 15.64 -2.87 5.44
N PHE A 47 14.89 -3.60 4.62
CA PHE A 47 15.30 -3.99 3.26
C PHE A 47 15.62 -2.79 2.39
N LEU A 48 14.72 -1.78 2.35
CA LEU A 48 14.95 -0.57 1.57
C LEU A 48 16.21 0.19 2.03
N ARG A 49 16.41 0.33 3.34
CA ARG A 49 17.60 0.99 3.89
C ARG A 49 18.87 0.24 3.52
N THR A 50 18.92 -1.08 3.75
CA THR A 50 20.11 -1.88 3.43
C THR A 50 20.36 -1.95 1.94
N ALA A 51 19.33 -1.92 1.10
CA ALA A 51 19.50 -1.84 -0.35
C ALA A 51 20.16 -0.53 -0.79
N ALA A 52 19.90 0.57 -0.09
CA ALA A 52 20.53 1.86 -0.33
C ALA A 52 22.00 1.92 0.13
N THR A 53 22.32 1.32 1.28
CA THR A 53 23.66 1.46 1.90
C THR A 53 24.61 0.33 1.54
N ASP A 54 24.11 -0.91 1.51
CA ASP A 54 24.93 -2.12 1.35
C ASP A 54 24.77 -2.74 -0.04
N GLY A 55 23.91 -2.18 -0.89
CA GLY A 55 23.62 -2.64 -2.24
C GLY A 55 22.92 -3.99 -2.26
N ALA A 56 23.38 -4.89 -3.12
CA ALA A 56 22.75 -6.20 -3.37
C ALA A 56 23.21 -7.32 -2.40
N LYS A 57 23.87 -6.98 -1.29
CA LYS A 57 24.35 -7.99 -0.34
C LYS A 57 23.17 -8.70 0.36
N PRO A 58 23.20 -10.04 0.50
CA PRO A 58 22.21 -10.75 1.28
C PRO A 58 22.24 -10.29 2.73
N GLN A 59 21.06 -10.07 3.32
CA GLN A 59 20.91 -9.62 4.71
C GLN A 59 20.05 -10.63 5.47
N GLU A 60 20.45 -10.90 6.71
CA GLU A 60 19.64 -11.75 7.59
C GLU A 60 18.38 -11.00 8.05
N PRO A 61 17.22 -11.69 8.19
CA PRO A 61 15.97 -11.04 8.62
C PRO A 61 16.08 -10.27 9.94
N ASN A 62 16.89 -10.75 10.88
CA ASN A 62 17.13 -10.07 12.15
C ASN A 62 17.86 -8.73 11.96
N THR A 63 18.80 -8.66 11.03
CA THR A 63 19.49 -7.42 10.65
C THR A 63 18.49 -6.44 10.04
N LEU A 64 17.64 -6.91 9.12
CA LEU A 64 16.60 -6.08 8.51
C LEU A 64 15.64 -5.50 9.56
N LEU A 65 15.17 -6.32 10.51
CA LEU A 65 14.30 -5.85 11.59
C LEU A 65 14.97 -4.80 12.47
N ARG A 66 16.22 -5.02 12.87
CA ARG A 66 16.98 -4.07 13.70
C ARG A 66 17.18 -2.74 13.00
N THR A 67 17.53 -2.78 11.71
CA THR A 67 17.73 -1.59 10.88
C THR A 67 16.41 -0.87 10.62
N GLY A 68 15.32 -1.57 10.33
CA GLY A 68 14.03 -0.98 9.99
C GLY A 68 13.25 -0.42 11.20
N ARG A 69 13.45 -0.97 12.40
CA ARG A 69 12.73 -0.55 13.63
C ARG A 69 12.75 0.97 13.92
N PRO A 70 13.90 1.68 13.88
CA PRO A 70 13.90 3.13 14.12
C PRO A 70 13.10 3.91 13.06
N TYR A 71 13.24 3.53 11.78
CA TYR A 71 12.52 4.20 10.68
C TYR A 71 11.03 3.90 10.70
N PHE A 72 10.61 2.70 11.15
CA PHE A 72 9.20 2.34 11.27
C PHE A 72 8.44 3.41 12.05
N TRP A 73 8.89 3.76 13.25
CA TRP A 73 8.20 4.73 14.09
C TRP A 73 8.19 6.15 13.50
N GLN A 74 9.26 6.53 12.80
CA GLN A 74 9.35 7.84 12.15
C GLN A 74 8.44 7.94 10.93
N ILE A 75 8.41 6.89 10.10
CA ILE A 75 7.65 6.86 8.85
C ILE A 75 6.18 6.55 9.09
N LEU A 76 5.83 5.78 10.13
CA LEU A 76 4.44 5.43 10.46
C LEU A 76 3.55 6.67 10.58
N GLY A 77 4.00 7.69 11.33
CA GLY A 77 3.24 8.94 11.47
C GLY A 77 3.04 9.67 10.13
N VAL A 78 4.08 9.70 9.31
CA VAL A 78 4.01 10.28 7.95
C VAL A 78 3.05 9.49 7.07
N GLN A 79 3.09 8.15 7.11
CA GLN A 79 2.20 7.29 6.34
C GLN A 79 0.73 7.46 6.75
N ILE A 80 0.44 7.62 8.04
CA ILE A 80 -0.93 7.92 8.51
C ILE A 80 -1.42 9.25 7.94
N LEU A 81 -0.59 10.30 8.00
CA LEU A 81 -0.93 11.61 7.45
C LEU A 81 -1.12 11.58 5.93
N LEU A 82 -0.24 10.87 5.20
CA LEU A 82 -0.37 10.70 3.75
C LEU A 82 -1.58 9.85 3.37
N GLY A 83 -1.88 8.80 4.14
CA GLY A 83 -3.08 7.98 3.95
C GLY A 83 -4.36 8.80 4.13
N LEU A 84 -4.40 9.65 5.16
CA LEU A 84 -5.49 10.61 5.36
C LEU A 84 -5.60 11.59 4.18
N ALA A 85 -4.46 12.12 3.70
CA ALA A 85 -4.45 13.01 2.54
C ALA A 85 -4.97 12.33 1.27
N VAL A 86 -4.57 11.08 1.00
CA VAL A 86 -5.11 10.29 -0.13
C VAL A 86 -6.62 10.12 0.01
N TRP A 87 -7.10 9.79 1.21
CA TRP A 87 -8.53 9.62 1.45
C TRP A 87 -9.31 10.91 1.21
N VAL A 88 -8.81 12.05 1.70
CA VAL A 88 -9.42 13.37 1.47
C VAL A 88 -9.42 13.74 -0.01
N VAL A 89 -8.29 13.60 -0.71
CA VAL A 89 -8.20 13.90 -2.15
C VAL A 89 -9.15 13.02 -2.94
N SER A 90 -9.23 11.72 -2.62
CA SER A 90 -10.16 10.81 -3.29
C SER A 90 -11.62 11.19 -3.03
N GLY A 91 -11.97 11.59 -1.81
CA GLY A 91 -13.30 12.11 -1.47
C GLY A 91 -13.66 13.39 -2.24
N VAL A 92 -12.71 14.32 -2.38
CA VAL A 92 -12.89 15.53 -3.21
C VAL A 92 -13.13 15.17 -4.67
N LEU A 93 -12.32 14.25 -5.24
CA LEU A 93 -12.53 13.76 -6.60
C LEU A 93 -13.94 13.14 -6.74
N ALA A 94 -14.39 12.36 -5.76
CA ALA A 94 -15.71 11.71 -5.76
C ALA A 94 -16.84 12.75 -5.83
N ILE A 95 -16.75 13.81 -5.03
CA ILE A 95 -17.72 14.91 -5.04
C ILE A 95 -17.75 15.62 -6.41
N LEU A 96 -16.58 15.85 -7.02
CA LEU A 96 -16.49 16.47 -8.35
C LEU A 96 -17.12 15.62 -9.45
N ILE A 97 -17.00 14.29 -9.37
CA ILE A 97 -17.66 13.39 -10.33
C ILE A 97 -19.17 13.38 -10.09
N VAL A 98 -19.63 13.28 -8.84
CA VAL A 98 -21.06 13.36 -8.49
C VAL A 98 -21.68 14.62 -9.09
N SER A 99 -21.04 15.78 -8.92
CA SER A 99 -21.55 17.05 -9.43
C SER A 99 -21.51 17.16 -10.95
N ALA A 100 -20.55 16.52 -11.62
CA ALA A 100 -20.40 16.56 -13.07
C ALA A 100 -21.33 15.59 -13.81
N THR A 101 -21.63 14.43 -13.25
CA THR A 101 -22.34 13.35 -13.97
C THR A 101 -23.75 13.06 -13.42
N GLY A 102 -24.19 13.75 -12.37
CA GLY A 102 -25.54 13.63 -11.82
C GLY A 102 -25.82 12.35 -11.02
N TYR A 103 -24.78 11.63 -10.61
CA TYR A 103 -24.95 10.56 -9.62
C TYR A 103 -25.53 11.14 -8.32
N LYS A 104 -26.33 10.35 -7.60
CA LYS A 104 -26.92 10.83 -6.33
C LYS A 104 -25.93 10.80 -5.18
N GLN A 105 -25.11 9.74 -5.10
CA GLN A 105 -24.16 9.49 -4.01
C GLN A 105 -22.96 8.66 -4.52
N ALA A 106 -21.81 8.77 -3.85
CA ALA A 106 -20.59 8.03 -4.22
C ALA A 106 -20.77 6.50 -4.14
N GLU A 107 -21.70 6.00 -3.31
CA GLU A 107 -22.00 4.57 -3.20
C GLU A 107 -22.62 3.99 -4.49
N SER A 108 -23.21 4.84 -5.33
CA SER A 108 -23.74 4.43 -6.63
C SER A 108 -22.69 4.27 -7.72
N PHE A 109 -21.42 4.60 -7.43
CA PHE A 109 -20.35 4.49 -8.41
C PHE A 109 -20.04 3.04 -8.74
N PRO A 110 -19.79 2.73 -10.02
CA PRO A 110 -19.29 1.42 -10.36
C PRO A 110 -17.90 1.21 -9.72
N PRO A 111 -17.56 -0.02 -9.27
CA PRO A 111 -16.32 -0.29 -8.56
C PRO A 111 -15.04 0.17 -9.27
N TRP A 112 -14.98 0.02 -10.61
CA TRP A 112 -13.85 0.45 -11.42
C TRP A 112 -13.60 1.97 -11.34
N LEU A 113 -14.66 2.76 -11.20
CA LEU A 113 -14.55 4.21 -11.08
C LEU A 113 -13.92 4.58 -9.74
N MET A 114 -14.37 3.95 -8.65
CA MET A 114 -13.76 4.10 -7.32
C MET A 114 -12.27 3.76 -7.32
N THR A 115 -11.87 2.70 -8.02
CA THR A 115 -10.45 2.36 -8.22
C THR A 115 -9.70 3.51 -8.90
N LEU A 116 -10.23 4.06 -9.99
CA LEU A 116 -9.61 5.19 -10.69
C LEU A 116 -9.48 6.43 -9.81
N MET A 117 -10.47 6.72 -8.95
CA MET A 117 -10.38 7.86 -8.03
C MET A 117 -9.25 7.69 -7.03
N MET A 118 -9.10 6.47 -6.47
CA MET A 118 -8.02 6.15 -5.55
C MET A 118 -6.66 6.20 -6.25
N THR A 119 -6.53 5.63 -7.44
CA THR A 119 -5.28 5.74 -8.22
C THR A 119 -4.99 7.20 -8.57
N GLY A 120 -6.00 7.99 -8.93
CA GLY A 120 -5.88 9.42 -9.21
C GLY A 120 -5.39 10.21 -8.00
N ALA A 121 -5.93 9.92 -6.80
CA ALA A 121 -5.47 10.53 -5.55
C ALA A 121 -4.00 10.19 -5.26
N VAL A 122 -3.60 8.93 -5.44
CA VAL A 122 -2.19 8.50 -5.32
C VAL A 122 -1.32 9.18 -6.38
N ALA A 123 -1.80 9.35 -7.61
CA ALA A 123 -1.07 10.04 -8.67
C ALA A 123 -0.80 11.52 -8.33
N LEU A 124 -1.81 12.21 -7.77
CA LEU A 124 -1.66 13.60 -7.31
C LEU A 124 -0.67 13.71 -6.14
N LEU A 125 -0.60 12.68 -5.29
CA LEU A 125 0.27 12.61 -4.13
C LEU A 125 1.53 11.76 -4.37
N VAL A 126 1.88 11.49 -5.63
CA VAL A 126 3.00 10.58 -5.96
C VAL A 126 4.32 11.07 -5.35
N LYS A 127 4.58 12.38 -5.41
CA LYS A 127 5.78 12.99 -4.85
C LYS A 127 5.91 12.72 -3.34
N PRO A 128 4.96 13.15 -2.48
CA PRO A 128 5.11 12.94 -1.06
C PRO A 128 5.09 11.45 -0.68
N ILE A 129 4.31 10.61 -1.40
CA ILE A 129 4.22 9.17 -1.13
C ILE A 129 5.57 8.47 -1.30
N PHE A 130 6.31 8.75 -2.37
CA PHE A 130 7.56 8.04 -2.65
C PHE A 130 8.81 8.79 -2.15
N LEU A 131 8.88 10.11 -2.27
CA LEU A 131 10.10 10.86 -1.97
C LEU A 131 10.33 11.07 -0.48
N ILE A 132 9.29 11.39 0.30
CA ILE A 132 9.45 11.66 1.75
C ILE A 132 10.03 10.43 2.47
N PRO A 133 9.42 9.23 2.39
CA PRO A 133 9.99 8.06 3.06
C PRO A 133 11.37 7.71 2.50
N SER A 134 11.62 7.90 1.21
CA SER A 134 12.94 7.62 0.63
C SER A 134 14.03 8.58 1.14
N PHE A 135 13.74 9.88 1.31
CA PHE A 135 14.69 10.81 1.94
C PHE A 135 14.95 10.48 3.40
N MET A 136 13.89 10.14 4.15
CA MET A 136 14.05 9.73 5.55
C MET A 136 14.90 8.46 5.68
N LEU A 137 14.72 7.50 4.76
CA LEU A 137 15.50 6.26 4.73
C LEU A 137 16.94 6.48 4.29
N VAL A 138 17.19 7.19 3.18
CA VAL A 138 18.53 7.30 2.61
C VAL A 138 19.40 8.32 3.35
N LEU A 139 18.81 9.48 3.68
CA LEU A 139 19.54 10.64 4.20
C LEU A 139 19.36 10.84 5.70
N ASP A 140 18.62 9.96 6.38
CA ASP A 140 18.30 10.06 7.82
C ASP A 140 17.60 11.38 8.20
N TYR A 141 16.89 11.99 7.25
CA TYR A 141 16.16 13.23 7.47
C TYR A 141 14.96 13.02 8.39
N LYS A 142 14.67 14.05 9.19
CA LYS A 142 13.38 14.14 9.88
C LYS A 142 12.26 14.40 8.87
N ALA A 143 11.02 14.06 9.23
CA ALA A 143 9.86 14.22 8.35
C ALA A 143 9.71 15.65 7.78
N ILE A 144 9.97 16.68 8.59
CA ILE A 144 9.90 18.09 8.17
C ILE A 144 10.98 18.43 7.13
N GLU A 145 12.21 17.96 7.35
CA GLU A 145 13.34 18.16 6.45
C GLU A 145 13.11 17.43 5.12
N ALA A 146 12.63 16.18 5.18
CA ALA A 146 12.25 15.40 4.00
C ALA A 146 11.13 16.08 3.20
N PHE A 147 10.15 16.68 3.88
CA PHE A 147 9.09 17.45 3.23
C PHE A 147 9.63 18.71 2.55
N ALA A 148 10.50 19.47 3.24
CA ALA A 148 11.14 20.66 2.69
C ALA A 148 11.99 20.32 1.45
N MET A 149 12.77 19.24 1.52
CA MET A 149 13.58 18.75 0.41
C MET A 149 12.71 18.30 -0.78
N MET A 150 11.64 17.54 -0.53
CA MET A 150 10.71 17.10 -1.57
C MET A 150 10.09 18.27 -2.34
N ARG A 151 9.81 19.40 -1.68
CA ARG A 151 9.29 20.61 -2.34
C ARG A 151 10.29 21.23 -3.32
N GLN A 152 11.59 21.15 -3.02
CA GLN A 152 12.64 21.70 -3.88
C GLN A 152 12.91 20.81 -5.11
N VAL A 153 12.68 19.51 -4.98
CA VAL A 153 12.87 18.55 -6.09
C VAL A 153 11.71 18.64 -7.08
N ARG A 154 11.99 18.98 -8.34
CA ARG A 154 11.01 18.89 -9.44
C ARG A 154 10.95 17.47 -9.96
N LEU A 155 9.75 16.96 -10.25
CA LEU A 155 9.58 15.62 -10.83
C LEU A 155 10.35 15.46 -12.15
N SER A 156 10.40 16.51 -12.97
CA SER A 156 11.16 16.53 -14.24
C SER A 156 12.65 16.24 -14.07
N ASN A 157 13.20 16.51 -12.88
CA ASN A 157 14.62 16.36 -12.61
C ASN A 157 14.98 14.95 -12.11
N LEU A 158 13.99 14.06 -11.92
CA LEU A 158 14.19 12.69 -11.45
C LEU A 158 14.48 11.70 -12.60
N GLY A 159 14.87 12.19 -13.78
CA GLY A 159 15.21 11.38 -14.94
C GLY A 159 14.06 10.48 -15.39
N LEU A 160 14.28 9.15 -15.36
CA LEU A 160 13.29 8.15 -15.77
C LEU A 160 12.24 7.83 -14.69
N LEU A 161 12.46 8.24 -13.44
CA LEU A 161 11.60 7.88 -12.31
C LEU A 161 10.13 8.29 -12.48
N PRO A 162 9.79 9.49 -13.01
CA PRO A 162 8.39 9.85 -13.27
C PRO A 162 7.70 8.92 -14.28
N ARG A 163 8.44 8.38 -15.26
CA ARG A 163 7.90 7.41 -16.21
C ARG A 163 7.59 6.09 -15.51
N PHE A 164 8.46 5.65 -14.60
CA PHE A 164 8.19 4.47 -13.78
C PHE A 164 6.98 4.67 -12.88
N TYR A 165 6.84 5.84 -12.24
CA TYR A 165 5.63 6.15 -11.47
C TYR A 165 4.37 6.08 -12.32
N GLY A 166 4.37 6.71 -13.50
CA GLY A 166 3.23 6.65 -14.43
C GLY A 166 2.90 5.22 -14.84
N ALA A 167 3.90 4.42 -15.20
CA ALA A 167 3.71 3.02 -15.58
C ALA A 167 3.18 2.17 -14.42
N GLY A 168 3.75 2.29 -13.23
CA GLY A 168 3.30 1.53 -12.06
C GLY A 168 1.88 1.92 -11.63
N LEU A 169 1.52 3.20 -11.67
CA LEU A 169 0.15 3.64 -11.38
C LEU A 169 -0.85 3.13 -12.43
N ALA A 170 -0.47 3.11 -13.70
CA ALA A 170 -1.28 2.53 -14.76
C ALA A 170 -1.50 1.02 -14.54
N VAL A 171 -0.44 0.28 -14.17
CA VAL A 171 -0.54 -1.14 -13.80
C VAL A 171 -1.48 -1.35 -12.61
N MET A 172 -1.36 -0.53 -11.56
CA MET A 172 -2.26 -0.61 -10.40
C MET A 172 -3.72 -0.34 -10.77
N ALA A 173 -3.98 0.64 -11.62
CA ALA A 173 -5.33 0.94 -12.12
C ALA A 173 -5.90 -0.24 -12.92
N VAL A 174 -5.14 -0.76 -13.88
CA VAL A 174 -5.57 -1.89 -14.72
C VAL A 174 -5.89 -3.11 -13.87
N ILE A 175 -4.99 -3.48 -12.94
CA ILE A 175 -5.22 -4.61 -12.02
C ILE A 175 -6.48 -4.38 -11.20
N GLY A 176 -6.64 -3.18 -10.61
CA GLY A 176 -7.80 -2.87 -9.79
C GLY A 176 -9.11 -2.95 -10.57
N ILE A 177 -9.13 -2.44 -11.81
CA ILE A 177 -10.27 -2.54 -12.72
C ILE A 177 -10.58 -4.01 -13.03
N VAL A 178 -9.58 -4.79 -13.44
CA VAL A 178 -9.75 -6.22 -13.76
C VAL A 178 -10.33 -7.00 -12.59
N VAL A 179 -9.78 -6.81 -11.38
CA VAL A 179 -10.30 -7.45 -10.16
C VAL A 179 -11.73 -6.99 -9.86
N SER A 180 -12.04 -5.71 -10.07
CA SER A 180 -13.38 -5.16 -9.81
C SER A 180 -14.47 -5.71 -10.74
N LEU A 181 -14.08 -6.23 -11.91
CA LEU A 181 -14.95 -6.85 -12.90
C LEU A 181 -15.09 -8.37 -12.69
N ALA A 182 -14.30 -8.98 -11.81
CA ALA A 182 -14.38 -10.41 -11.54
C ALA A 182 -15.72 -10.77 -10.86
N PRO A 183 -16.36 -11.90 -11.23
CA PRO A 183 -17.58 -12.37 -10.57
C PRO A 183 -17.30 -12.60 -9.08
N LYS A 184 -18.11 -12.00 -8.20
CA LYS A 184 -17.85 -12.02 -6.74
C LYS A 184 -18.17 -13.35 -6.06
N ASP A 185 -18.82 -14.25 -6.78
CA ASP A 185 -19.33 -15.50 -6.25
C ASP A 185 -18.42 -16.66 -6.67
N GLY A 186 -17.35 -16.89 -5.92
CA GLY A 186 -16.57 -18.12 -6.06
C GLY A 186 -15.08 -18.01 -5.73
N PRO A 187 -14.36 -19.15 -5.73
CA PRO A 187 -12.93 -19.20 -5.42
C PRO A 187 -12.07 -18.39 -6.41
N VAL A 188 -12.53 -18.27 -7.66
CA VAL A 188 -11.84 -17.50 -8.71
C VAL A 188 -11.72 -16.03 -8.32
N TYR A 189 -12.74 -15.45 -7.68
CA TYR A 189 -12.70 -14.08 -7.17
C TYR A 189 -11.57 -13.87 -6.18
N TYR A 190 -11.48 -14.74 -5.17
CA TYR A 190 -10.48 -14.63 -4.12
C TYR A 190 -9.06 -14.85 -4.66
N ILE A 191 -8.89 -15.76 -5.62
CA ILE A 191 -7.61 -15.95 -6.33
C ILE A 191 -7.22 -14.68 -7.08
N ALA A 192 -8.13 -14.10 -7.87
CA ALA A 192 -7.90 -12.87 -8.62
C ALA A 192 -7.60 -11.69 -7.69
N LEU A 193 -8.35 -11.56 -6.59
CA LEU A 193 -8.15 -10.54 -5.57
C LEU A 193 -6.76 -10.65 -4.92
N THR A 194 -6.37 -11.88 -4.54
CA THR A 194 -5.06 -12.15 -3.92
C THR A 194 -3.92 -11.85 -4.88
N ALA A 195 -4.01 -12.35 -6.11
CA ALA A 195 -3.04 -12.06 -7.16
C ALA A 195 -2.95 -10.56 -7.45
N GLY A 196 -4.09 -9.87 -7.50
CA GLY A 196 -4.14 -8.42 -7.69
C GLY A 196 -3.42 -7.65 -6.58
N HIS A 197 -3.67 -8.00 -5.32
CA HIS A 197 -2.97 -7.39 -4.18
C HIS A 197 -1.47 -7.70 -4.16
N LEU A 198 -1.07 -8.91 -4.53
CA LEU A 198 0.35 -9.26 -4.67
C LEU A 198 1.04 -8.41 -5.74
N LEU A 199 0.42 -8.27 -6.92
CA LEU A 199 0.96 -7.47 -8.01
C LEU A 199 1.02 -5.97 -7.66
N GLN A 200 -0.01 -5.44 -6.99
CA GLN A 200 0.01 -4.07 -6.49
C GLN A 200 1.12 -3.87 -5.46
N SER A 201 1.29 -4.81 -4.52
CA SER A 201 2.35 -4.73 -3.50
C SER A 201 3.74 -4.78 -4.12
N LEU A 202 3.96 -5.66 -5.09
CA LEU A 202 5.21 -5.73 -5.86
C LEU A 202 5.47 -4.43 -6.61
N THR A 203 4.44 -3.87 -7.25
CA THR A 203 4.56 -2.59 -7.98
C THR A 203 4.99 -1.47 -7.04
N ILE A 204 4.34 -1.33 -5.87
CA ILE A 204 4.70 -0.31 -4.86
C ILE A 204 6.12 -0.52 -4.35
N LEU A 205 6.50 -1.77 -4.03
CA LEU A 205 7.84 -2.12 -3.60
C LEU A 205 8.89 -1.74 -4.66
N THR A 206 8.67 -2.08 -5.92
CA THR A 206 9.59 -1.74 -7.01
C THR A 206 9.72 -0.23 -7.20
N LEU A 207 8.62 0.53 -7.15
CA LEU A 207 8.66 1.98 -7.27
C LEU A 207 9.38 2.65 -6.08
N MET A 208 9.14 2.17 -4.87
CA MET A 208 9.82 2.67 -3.68
C MET A 208 11.31 2.35 -3.73
N LEU A 209 11.67 1.12 -4.06
CA LEU A 209 13.07 0.71 -4.21
C LEU A 209 13.78 1.53 -5.29
N ALA A 210 13.15 1.74 -6.45
CA ALA A 210 13.70 2.58 -7.50
C ALA A 210 13.93 4.02 -7.02
N THR A 211 13.02 4.55 -6.19
CA THR A 211 13.15 5.90 -5.62
C THR A 211 14.29 5.99 -4.62
N VAL A 212 14.38 5.01 -3.71
CA VAL A 212 15.44 4.90 -2.71
C VAL A 212 16.81 4.79 -3.39
N LEU A 213 16.96 3.89 -4.36
CA LEU A 213 18.21 3.70 -5.10
C LEU A 213 18.58 4.95 -5.92
N PHE A 214 17.61 5.60 -6.55
CA PHE A 214 17.86 6.85 -7.27
C PHE A 214 18.44 7.93 -6.34
N ILE A 215 17.86 8.11 -5.15
CA ILE A 215 18.35 9.09 -4.18
C ILE A 215 19.74 8.71 -3.68
N ALA A 216 19.99 7.43 -3.36
CA ALA A 216 21.29 6.96 -2.90
C ALA A 216 22.40 7.25 -3.93
N ILE A 217 22.16 6.90 -5.20
CA ILE A 217 23.12 7.14 -6.29
C ILE A 217 23.39 8.64 -6.49
N GLU A 218 22.34 9.47 -6.43
CA GLU A 218 22.49 10.91 -6.62
C GLU A 218 23.24 11.57 -5.45
N THR A 219 23.15 11.00 -4.25
CA THR A 219 23.87 11.48 -3.08
C THR A 219 25.35 11.11 -3.09
N GLU A 220 25.73 9.96 -3.64
CA GLU A 220 27.13 9.57 -3.80
C GLU A 220 27.88 10.39 -4.86
N ARG A 221 27.15 11.00 -5.81
CA ARG A 221 27.73 11.82 -6.88
C ARG A 221 28.09 13.24 -6.45
N ARG A 222 27.67 13.67 -5.27
CA ARG A 222 27.89 15.03 -4.73
C ARG A 222 29.01 15.03 -3.72
#